data_AF-A0A397S6S1-F1
#
_entry.id   AF-A0A397S6S1-F1
#
_cell.length_a   1.000
_cell.length_b   1.000
_cell.length_c   1.000
_cell.angle_alpha   90.00
_cell.angle_beta   90.00
_cell.angle_gamma   90.00
#
_symmetry.space_group_name_H-M   'P 1'
#
loop_
_entity.id
_entity.type
_entity.pdbx_description
1 polymer ?
#
loop_
_entity_poly.entity_id
_entity_poly.type
_entity_poly.pdbx_seq_one_letter_code
_entity_poly.pdbx_strand_id
1 'polypeptide(L)'
;MPFVVLSVSGPNGVNGQNGRDAAIPSGSYMNGDDGEDATKPTRGKDAGDIDLFLTERDNTTGASIEFSGQYRKSEQLVDENFQETYSCETVDFFVLDAHGGSGGHGGYGGDGGYGATGHPGMDATRYSNGTNGGRGGDGGDAGAGTSGANGGKGGAITLNMRDTDSGLLLMFVKAWTPTISYSLNISGGQGGRAGQHGTPGRGGYGGRGGSGYSWTETHSYTDSRGYTQYTTTSHYNPGGFSGPSGSTGRRPTHPLHNGISGIDGNFRFLIEDSVTNNITEYHEIFDIRIHQVIIHSITGVFEPEAQIHIDTLTILNLSEMPTPRLVLTLLIQT
;
A
#
# COMPACT_ATOMS: atom_id res chain seq x y z
N MET A 1 -11.73 -17.51 -25.36
CA MET A 1 -10.83 -18.38 -24.59
C MET A 1 -11.45 -18.53 -23.21
N PRO A 2 -12.02 -19.69 -22.88
CA PRO A 2 -12.57 -19.92 -21.55
C PRO A 2 -11.41 -20.02 -20.56
N PHE A 3 -11.56 -19.30 -19.45
CA PHE A 3 -10.65 -19.34 -18.32
C PHE A 3 -11.44 -19.73 -17.08
N VAL A 4 -10.81 -20.49 -16.20
CA VAL A 4 -11.36 -20.79 -14.88
C VAL A 4 -10.71 -19.84 -13.90
N VAL A 5 -11.51 -18.97 -13.28
CA VAL A 5 -11.02 -18.05 -12.25
C VAL A 5 -11.78 -18.37 -10.97
N LEU A 6 -11.04 -18.89 -9.98
CA LEU A 6 -11.51 -18.96 -8.62
C LEU A 6 -10.69 -17.99 -7.78
N SER A 7 -11.33 -16.92 -7.34
CA SER A 7 -10.70 -15.85 -6.56
C SER A 7 -11.43 -15.69 -5.23
N VAL A 8 -10.66 -15.79 -4.16
CA VAL A 8 -11.06 -15.58 -2.77
C VAL A 8 -10.27 -14.44 -2.13
N SER A 9 -9.73 -13.55 -2.95
CA SER A 9 -8.80 -12.50 -2.55
C SER A 9 -9.42 -11.53 -1.54
N GLY A 10 -8.59 -11.06 -0.61
CA GLY A 10 -9.01 -10.13 0.41
C GLY A 10 -9.23 -8.72 -0.17
N PRO A 11 -10.34 -8.02 0.15
CA PRO A 11 -10.51 -6.64 -0.26
C PRO A 11 -9.47 -5.73 0.39
N ASN A 12 -9.05 -4.71 -0.38
CA ASN A 12 -8.13 -3.69 0.08
C ASN A 12 -8.73 -2.86 1.22
N GLY A 13 -7.86 -2.41 2.12
CA GLY A 13 -8.15 -1.38 3.09
C GLY A 13 -8.39 -0.03 2.45
N VAL A 14 -9.10 0.83 3.16
CA VAL A 14 -9.40 2.20 2.77
C VAL A 14 -8.32 3.12 3.32
N ASN A 15 -7.86 4.05 2.50
CA ASN A 15 -6.87 5.04 2.92
C ASN A 15 -7.43 6.00 3.96
N GLY A 16 -6.56 6.51 4.84
CA GLY A 16 -6.87 7.64 5.69
C GLY A 16 -7.11 8.88 4.82
N GLN A 17 -8.12 9.66 5.19
CA GLN A 17 -8.37 10.96 4.59
C GLN A 17 -7.43 11.99 5.22
N ASN A 18 -6.93 12.91 4.40
CA ASN A 18 -6.09 13.98 4.89
C ASN A 18 -6.90 14.93 5.75
N GLY A 19 -6.26 15.47 6.77
CA GLY A 19 -6.73 16.65 7.47
C GLY A 19 -6.73 17.86 6.55
N ARG A 20 -7.62 18.80 6.84
CA ARG A 20 -7.67 20.08 6.14
C ARG A 20 -6.67 21.05 6.76
N ASP A 21 -6.01 21.79 5.90
CA ASP A 21 -5.18 22.92 6.33
C ASP A 21 -6.07 24.00 6.94
N ALA A 22 -5.52 24.68 7.94
CA ALA A 22 -6.12 25.84 8.54
C ALA A 22 -6.34 26.94 7.48
N ALA A 23 -7.45 27.64 7.59
CA ALA A 23 -7.67 28.83 6.78
C ALA A 23 -6.66 29.92 7.15
N ILE A 24 -6.19 30.68 6.15
CA ILE A 24 -5.39 31.88 6.42
C ILE A 24 -6.33 32.92 7.06
N PRO A 25 -6.04 33.41 8.28
CA PRO A 25 -6.91 34.39 8.92
C PRO A 25 -7.02 35.66 8.06
N SER A 26 -8.25 36.11 7.80
CA SER A 26 -8.50 37.36 7.07
C SER A 26 -8.43 38.60 7.97
N GLY A 27 -8.28 38.42 9.28
CA GLY A 27 -8.25 39.50 10.28
C GLY A 27 -6.85 39.84 10.77
N SER A 28 -6.62 41.13 11.04
CA SER A 28 -5.45 41.58 11.79
C SER A 28 -5.56 41.12 13.25
N TYR A 29 -4.43 40.81 13.89
CA TYR A 29 -4.34 40.51 15.33
C TYR A 29 -4.96 39.17 15.78
N MET A 30 -5.29 38.27 14.85
CA MET A 30 -5.84 36.94 15.15
C MET A 30 -4.73 35.89 15.26
N ASN A 31 -4.97 34.88 16.08
CA ASN A 31 -4.19 33.65 16.05
C ASN A 31 -4.50 32.88 14.75
N GLY A 32 -3.55 32.06 14.32
CA GLY A 32 -3.81 31.07 13.28
C GLY A 32 -4.69 29.95 13.83
N ASP A 33 -5.56 29.44 12.98
CA ASP A 33 -6.37 28.25 13.29
C ASP A 33 -5.50 26.98 13.21
N ASP A 34 -5.91 25.94 13.91
CA ASP A 34 -5.21 24.66 13.88
C ASP A 34 -5.54 23.88 12.60
N GLY A 35 -4.58 23.10 12.10
CA GLY A 35 -4.82 22.14 11.05
C GLY A 35 -5.59 20.92 11.58
N GLU A 36 -6.45 20.32 10.75
CA GLU A 36 -7.22 19.14 11.17
C GLU A 36 -6.36 17.87 11.14
N ASP A 37 -6.69 16.90 11.99
CA ASP A 37 -6.07 15.58 11.97
C ASP A 37 -6.54 14.75 10.76
N ALA A 38 -5.67 13.86 10.29
CA ALA A 38 -6.04 12.84 9.31
C ALA A 38 -6.91 11.74 9.94
N THR A 39 -7.73 11.09 9.12
CA THR A 39 -8.45 9.88 9.55
C THR A 39 -7.58 8.64 9.45
N LYS A 40 -7.92 7.61 10.22
CA LYS A 40 -7.16 6.36 10.25
C LYS A 40 -7.48 5.51 9.02
N PRO A 41 -6.48 4.93 8.33
CA PRO A 41 -6.73 3.92 7.31
C PRO A 41 -7.26 2.62 7.92
N THR A 42 -7.82 1.77 7.07
CA THR A 42 -8.24 0.42 7.47
C THR A 42 -7.28 -0.65 6.94
N ARG A 43 -7.19 -1.74 7.69
CA ARG A 43 -6.40 -2.92 7.33
C ARG A 43 -6.99 -3.59 6.08
N GLY A 44 -6.11 -4.08 5.20
CA GLY A 44 -6.47 -4.97 4.11
C GLY A 44 -6.91 -6.33 4.64
N LYS A 45 -7.95 -6.92 4.04
CA LYS A 45 -8.54 -8.15 4.57
C LYS A 45 -7.75 -9.36 4.14
N ASP A 46 -7.77 -10.38 5.00
CA ASP A 46 -7.15 -11.67 4.70
C ASP A 46 -7.86 -12.30 3.50
N ALA A 47 -7.13 -13.00 2.65
CA ALA A 47 -7.78 -13.84 1.65
C ALA A 47 -8.54 -14.98 2.34
N GLY A 48 -9.48 -15.55 1.62
CA GLY A 48 -10.08 -16.81 2.00
C GLY A 48 -9.29 -18.01 1.47
N ASP A 49 -9.90 -19.19 1.50
CA ASP A 49 -9.22 -20.45 1.18
C ASP A 49 -9.93 -21.17 0.04
N ILE A 50 -9.16 -21.95 -0.72
CA ILE A 50 -9.64 -22.79 -1.82
C ILE A 50 -9.24 -24.24 -1.51
N ASP A 51 -10.21 -25.14 -1.50
CA ASP A 51 -10.02 -26.57 -1.29
C ASP A 51 -10.75 -27.35 -2.40
N LEU A 52 -10.00 -27.78 -3.42
CA LEU A 52 -10.57 -28.40 -4.61
C LEU A 52 -10.14 -29.86 -4.73
N PHE A 53 -11.03 -30.69 -5.24
CA PHE A 53 -10.81 -32.04 -5.73
C PHE A 53 -10.76 -32.01 -7.26
N LEU A 54 -9.68 -32.55 -7.82
CA LEU A 54 -9.53 -32.77 -9.25
C LEU A 54 -9.84 -34.23 -9.55
N THR A 55 -10.68 -34.48 -10.54
CA THR A 55 -11.05 -35.83 -10.96
C THR A 55 -11.12 -35.89 -12.48
N GLU A 56 -10.51 -36.93 -13.06
CA GLU A 56 -10.63 -37.17 -14.48
C GLU A 56 -12.05 -37.68 -14.78
N ARG A 57 -12.71 -37.05 -15.76
CA ARG A 57 -14.02 -37.48 -16.25
C ARG A 57 -13.85 -38.05 -17.63
N ASP A 58 -14.10 -39.35 -17.73
CA ASP A 58 -14.08 -40.09 -18.97
C ASP A 58 -15.32 -39.72 -19.77
N ASN A 59 -15.14 -38.97 -20.84
CA ASN A 59 -16.20 -38.63 -21.76
C ASN A 59 -15.84 -39.22 -23.11
N THR A 60 -16.77 -39.93 -23.74
CA THR A 60 -16.62 -40.61 -25.03
C THR A 60 -16.22 -39.69 -26.19
N THR A 61 -16.05 -38.39 -25.94
CA THR A 61 -15.77 -37.31 -26.87
C THR A 61 -14.46 -36.55 -26.58
N GLY A 62 -13.69 -36.88 -25.55
CA GLY A 62 -12.42 -36.22 -25.22
C GLY A 62 -12.11 -36.16 -23.72
N ALA A 63 -10.85 -35.87 -23.36
CA ALA A 63 -10.42 -35.76 -21.97
C ALA A 63 -11.09 -34.56 -21.28
N SER A 64 -11.71 -34.78 -20.13
CA SER A 64 -12.32 -33.72 -19.31
C SER A 64 -11.92 -33.82 -17.85
N ILE A 65 -11.84 -32.67 -17.18
CA ILE A 65 -11.51 -32.56 -15.76
C ILE A 65 -12.72 -31.97 -15.04
N GLU A 66 -13.11 -32.60 -13.94
CA GLU A 66 -14.00 -31.97 -12.98
C GLU A 66 -13.20 -31.36 -11.83
N PHE A 67 -13.49 -30.10 -11.55
CA PHE A 67 -13.08 -29.43 -10.32
C PHE A 67 -14.29 -29.40 -9.42
N SER A 68 -14.19 -30.03 -8.25
CA SER A 68 -15.23 -29.97 -7.23
C SER A 68 -14.62 -29.56 -5.89
N GLY A 69 -15.40 -29.18 -4.90
CA GLY A 69 -14.88 -28.88 -3.57
C GLY A 69 -15.50 -27.63 -2.98
N GLN A 70 -14.73 -26.93 -2.16
CA GLN A 70 -15.20 -25.80 -1.37
C GLN A 70 -14.22 -24.64 -1.44
N TYR A 71 -14.78 -23.43 -1.37
CA TYR A 71 -13.98 -22.24 -1.16
C TYR A 71 -14.67 -21.32 -0.17
N ARG A 72 -13.86 -20.55 0.54
CA ARG A 72 -14.34 -19.52 1.46
C ARG A 72 -13.86 -18.19 0.94
N LYS A 73 -14.74 -17.22 0.73
CA LYS A 73 -14.28 -15.85 0.42
C LYS A 73 -13.83 -15.14 1.69
N SER A 74 -13.02 -14.10 1.51
CA SER A 74 -12.67 -13.18 2.59
C SER A 74 -13.91 -12.73 3.37
N GLU A 75 -13.82 -12.76 4.70
CA GLU A 75 -14.87 -12.36 5.66
C GLU A 75 -16.13 -13.23 5.72
N GLN A 76 -16.29 -14.22 4.84
CA GLN A 76 -17.37 -15.20 4.95
C GLN A 76 -17.02 -16.26 5.99
N LEU A 77 -18.04 -16.67 6.76
CA LEU A 77 -17.94 -17.75 7.74
C LEU A 77 -18.36 -19.11 7.18
N VAL A 78 -18.91 -19.13 5.96
CA VAL A 78 -19.51 -20.31 5.35
C VAL A 78 -18.77 -20.59 4.06
N ASP A 79 -18.46 -21.87 3.85
CA ASP A 79 -17.84 -22.36 2.63
C ASP A 79 -18.90 -22.50 1.54
N GLU A 80 -18.56 -22.08 0.32
CA GLU A 80 -19.37 -22.24 -0.87
C GLU A 80 -18.87 -23.46 -1.65
N ASN A 81 -19.79 -24.29 -2.13
CA ASN A 81 -19.43 -25.43 -2.97
C ASN A 81 -19.08 -24.94 -4.37
N PHE A 82 -18.03 -25.50 -4.95
CA PHE A 82 -17.65 -25.34 -6.34
C PHE A 82 -17.75 -26.70 -7.03
N GLN A 83 -18.37 -26.74 -8.21
CA GLN A 83 -18.37 -27.92 -9.05
C GLN A 83 -18.52 -27.51 -10.52
N GLU A 84 -17.46 -27.70 -11.29
CA GLU A 84 -17.44 -27.35 -12.71
C GLU A 84 -16.64 -28.41 -13.49
N THR A 85 -17.09 -28.72 -14.70
CA THR A 85 -16.41 -29.67 -15.59
C THR A 85 -15.91 -28.94 -16.83
N TYR A 86 -14.65 -29.16 -17.16
CA TYR A 86 -13.98 -28.51 -18.28
C TYR A 86 -13.42 -29.55 -19.25
N SER A 87 -13.54 -29.28 -20.54
CA SER A 87 -12.83 -30.06 -21.56
C SER A 87 -11.38 -29.60 -21.62
N CYS A 88 -10.44 -30.56 -21.57
CA CYS A 88 -9.01 -30.30 -21.72
C CYS A 88 -8.66 -29.73 -23.11
N GLU A 89 -9.56 -29.86 -24.09
CA GLU A 89 -9.36 -29.35 -25.45
C GLU A 89 -9.64 -27.84 -25.57
N THR A 90 -10.43 -27.27 -24.66
CA THR A 90 -10.95 -25.90 -24.81
C THR A 90 -10.47 -24.91 -23.75
N VAL A 91 -9.96 -25.38 -22.61
CA VAL A 91 -9.47 -24.50 -21.54
C VAL A 91 -7.99 -24.19 -21.72
N ASP A 92 -7.69 -22.89 -21.87
CA ASP A 92 -6.33 -22.41 -22.08
C ASP A 92 -5.69 -21.86 -20.79
N PHE A 93 -6.50 -21.53 -19.75
CA PHE A 93 -6.00 -20.83 -18.57
C PHE A 93 -6.74 -21.12 -17.26
N PHE A 94 -5.98 -21.44 -16.20
CA PHE A 94 -6.48 -21.62 -14.84
C PHE A 94 -5.91 -20.55 -13.88
N VAL A 95 -6.77 -19.84 -13.17
CA VAL A 95 -6.38 -18.84 -12.16
C VAL A 95 -6.93 -19.25 -10.81
N LEU A 96 -6.01 -19.50 -9.88
CA LEU A 96 -6.33 -19.67 -8.46
C LEU A 96 -5.72 -18.50 -7.70
N ASP A 97 -6.58 -17.67 -7.14
CA ASP A 97 -6.18 -16.42 -6.51
C ASP A 97 -6.71 -16.32 -5.08
N ALA A 98 -5.79 -16.31 -4.12
CA ALA A 98 -6.04 -16.16 -2.70
C ALA A 98 -5.06 -15.14 -2.10
N HIS A 99 -4.84 -14.01 -2.79
CA HIS A 99 -3.99 -12.95 -2.26
C HIS A 99 -4.69 -12.08 -1.21
N GLY A 100 -3.94 -11.65 -0.19
CA GLY A 100 -4.45 -10.74 0.83
C GLY A 100 -4.64 -9.32 0.30
N GLY A 101 -5.62 -8.60 0.85
CA GLY A 101 -5.86 -7.20 0.49
C GLY A 101 -4.76 -6.28 0.98
N SER A 102 -4.43 -5.25 0.21
CA SER A 102 -3.46 -4.23 0.61
C SER A 102 -4.01 -3.36 1.75
N GLY A 103 -3.16 -2.94 2.68
CA GLY A 103 -3.52 -2.01 3.75
C GLY A 103 -3.66 -0.58 3.26
N GLY A 104 -4.64 0.16 3.80
CA GLY A 104 -4.84 1.56 3.49
C GLY A 104 -3.64 2.43 3.88
N HIS A 105 -3.31 3.43 3.06
CA HIS A 105 -2.27 4.41 3.34
C HIS A 105 -2.72 5.39 4.44
N GLY A 106 -1.80 5.78 5.31
CA GLY A 106 -2.03 6.82 6.29
C GLY A 106 -2.32 8.17 5.64
N GLY A 107 -3.16 8.98 6.30
CA GLY A 107 -3.49 10.33 5.85
C GLY A 107 -2.47 11.35 6.36
N TYR A 108 -2.41 12.48 5.65
CA TYR A 108 -1.59 13.63 6.02
C TYR A 108 -2.39 14.57 6.93
N GLY A 109 -1.82 14.99 8.05
CA GLY A 109 -2.43 16.01 8.90
C GLY A 109 -2.36 17.38 8.22
N GLY A 110 -3.35 18.23 8.47
CA GLY A 110 -3.41 19.57 7.90
C GLY A 110 -2.38 20.52 8.51
N ASP A 111 -1.96 21.51 7.74
CA ASP A 111 -1.06 22.57 8.20
C ASP A 111 -1.80 23.56 9.13
N GLY A 112 -1.09 24.04 10.16
CA GLY A 112 -1.58 25.09 11.05
C GLY A 112 -1.45 26.48 10.43
N GLY A 113 -2.39 27.37 10.77
CA GLY A 113 -2.50 28.70 10.21
C GLY A 113 -1.47 29.68 10.77
N TYR A 114 -1.06 30.65 9.97
CA TYR A 114 -0.16 31.71 10.44
C TYR A 114 -0.88 32.68 11.38
N GLY A 115 -0.20 33.09 12.45
CA GLY A 115 -0.65 34.18 13.30
C GLY A 115 -0.54 35.53 12.61
N ALA A 116 -1.49 36.43 12.85
CA ALA A 116 -1.51 37.75 12.24
C ALA A 116 -0.53 38.72 12.90
N THR A 117 -0.10 39.75 12.15
CA THR A 117 0.76 40.81 12.71
C THR A 117 0.01 41.64 13.76
N GLY A 118 0.71 42.06 14.82
CA GLY A 118 0.19 42.91 15.91
C GLY A 118 -0.09 44.35 15.48
N HIS A 119 -0.91 45.08 16.24
CA HIS A 119 -1.32 46.43 15.86
C HIS A 119 -0.17 47.45 15.95
N PRO A 120 -0.03 48.38 15.00
CA PRO A 120 0.91 49.46 15.17
C PRO A 120 0.49 50.35 16.36
N GLY A 121 1.47 50.85 17.09
CA GLY A 121 1.30 51.93 18.04
C GLY A 121 1.07 53.25 17.31
N MET A 122 0.48 54.22 18.02
CA MET A 122 0.26 55.57 17.53
C MET A 122 1.50 56.42 17.81
N ASP A 123 1.90 57.26 16.87
CA ASP A 123 3.03 58.17 17.04
C ASP A 123 2.78 59.19 18.16
N ALA A 124 3.87 59.64 18.79
CA ALA A 124 3.83 60.74 19.73
C ALA A 124 3.36 62.03 19.04
N THR A 125 2.68 62.88 19.80
CA THR A 125 2.34 64.24 19.39
C THR A 125 2.97 65.23 20.35
N ARG A 126 2.82 66.54 20.13
CA ARG A 126 3.26 67.55 21.11
C ARG A 126 2.52 67.47 22.47
N TYR A 127 1.42 66.72 22.54
CA TYR A 127 0.57 66.61 23.73
C TYR A 127 0.59 65.22 24.37
N SER A 128 1.17 64.22 23.70
CA SER A 128 1.15 62.83 24.16
C SER A 128 2.36 62.04 23.68
N ASN A 129 2.75 61.04 24.47
CA ASN A 129 3.75 60.06 24.05
C ASN A 129 3.17 59.10 23.00
N GLY A 130 4.05 58.45 22.25
CA GLY A 130 3.66 57.38 21.34
C GLY A 130 3.24 56.13 22.12
N THR A 131 2.38 55.31 21.53
CA THR A 131 1.93 54.05 22.15
C THR A 131 2.71 52.86 21.63
N ASN A 132 2.75 51.80 22.45
CA ASN A 132 3.40 50.55 22.06
C ASN A 132 2.60 49.84 20.96
N GLY A 133 3.31 49.10 20.12
CA GLY A 133 2.69 48.15 19.22
C GLY A 133 2.15 46.94 19.97
N GLY A 134 1.17 46.27 19.38
CA GLY A 134 0.49 45.12 19.94
C GLY A 134 1.25 43.82 19.69
N ARG A 135 0.95 42.80 20.49
CA ARG A 135 1.49 41.45 20.27
C ARG A 135 0.98 40.88 18.93
N GLY A 136 1.83 40.15 18.22
CA GLY A 136 1.43 39.33 17.07
C GLY A 136 0.65 38.10 17.51
N GLY A 137 -0.30 37.65 16.69
CA GLY A 137 -1.07 36.43 16.95
C GLY A 137 -0.19 35.19 16.93
N ASP A 138 -0.55 34.18 17.71
CA ASP A 138 0.13 32.89 17.72
C ASP A 138 -0.22 32.10 16.46
N GLY A 139 0.69 31.27 15.95
CA GLY A 139 0.38 30.35 14.86
C GLY A 139 -0.39 29.13 15.38
N GLY A 140 -1.24 28.56 14.53
CA GLY A 140 -2.02 27.38 14.86
C GLY A 140 -1.18 26.10 14.86
N ASP A 141 -1.61 25.13 15.65
CA ASP A 141 -1.00 23.82 15.74
C ASP A 141 -1.24 23.02 14.45
N ALA A 142 -0.33 22.11 14.13
CA ALA A 142 -0.47 21.25 12.97
C ALA A 142 -1.31 20.01 13.30
N GLY A 143 -2.08 19.56 12.32
CA GLY A 143 -2.81 18.31 12.39
C GLY A 143 -1.90 17.09 12.39
N ALA A 144 -2.35 16.03 13.07
CA ALA A 144 -1.69 14.74 13.09
C ALA A 144 -1.99 13.92 11.83
N GLY A 145 -0.95 13.52 11.10
CA GLY A 145 -1.04 12.41 10.15
C GLY A 145 -1.24 11.06 10.84
N THR A 146 -1.53 10.02 10.06
CA THR A 146 -1.73 8.66 10.57
C THR A 146 -0.73 7.66 9.99
N SER A 147 -0.45 6.59 10.72
CA SER A 147 0.32 5.44 10.22
C SER A 147 -0.44 4.72 9.10
N GLY A 148 0.28 4.00 8.24
CA GLY A 148 -0.34 3.10 7.28
C GLY A 148 -0.92 1.86 7.98
N ALA A 149 -1.97 1.30 7.40
CA ALA A 149 -2.58 0.07 7.91
C ALA A 149 -1.90 -1.17 7.35
N ASN A 150 -1.99 -2.28 8.09
CA ASN A 150 -1.40 -3.55 7.67
C ASN A 150 -2.13 -4.15 6.46
N GLY A 151 -1.41 -4.93 5.66
CA GLY A 151 -1.99 -5.80 4.66
C GLY A 151 -2.70 -7.02 5.29
N GLY A 152 -3.55 -7.64 4.48
CA GLY A 152 -4.15 -8.94 4.76
C GLY A 152 -3.20 -10.08 4.39
N LYS A 153 -3.34 -11.22 5.03
CA LYS A 153 -2.59 -12.44 4.74
C LYS A 153 -3.10 -13.08 3.46
N GLY A 154 -2.22 -13.76 2.74
CA GLY A 154 -2.62 -14.69 1.70
C GLY A 154 -3.32 -15.91 2.28
N GLY A 155 -4.11 -16.58 1.45
CA GLY A 155 -4.94 -17.72 1.82
C GLY A 155 -4.29 -19.06 1.46
N ALA A 156 -4.92 -20.15 1.87
CA ALA A 156 -4.48 -21.49 1.52
C ALA A 156 -5.21 -21.97 0.26
N ILE A 157 -4.45 -22.58 -0.65
CA ILE A 157 -4.98 -23.27 -1.82
C ILE A 157 -4.53 -24.73 -1.71
N THR A 158 -5.49 -25.64 -1.60
CA THR A 158 -5.27 -27.08 -1.51
C THR A 158 -5.90 -27.76 -2.71
N LEU A 159 -5.10 -28.55 -3.44
CA LEU A 159 -5.59 -29.39 -4.53
C LEU A 159 -5.50 -30.85 -4.12
N ASN A 160 -6.66 -31.48 -4.01
CA ASN A 160 -6.84 -32.88 -3.65
C ASN A 160 -7.06 -33.70 -4.91
N MET A 161 -6.48 -34.88 -4.96
CA MET A 161 -6.77 -35.87 -6.00
C MET A 161 -6.31 -37.24 -5.54
N ARG A 162 -6.82 -38.27 -6.19
CA ARG A 162 -6.27 -39.62 -6.04
C ARG A 162 -5.00 -39.76 -6.88
N ASP A 163 -4.14 -40.68 -6.50
CA ASP A 163 -2.95 -41.04 -7.26
C ASP A 163 -3.26 -41.46 -8.72
N THR A 164 -4.43 -42.04 -8.97
CA THR A 164 -4.95 -42.36 -10.30
C THR A 164 -5.26 -41.12 -11.13
N ASP A 165 -5.68 -40.03 -10.49
CA ASP A 165 -6.05 -38.76 -11.11
C ASP A 165 -4.86 -37.77 -11.17
N SER A 166 -3.72 -38.10 -10.55
CA SER A 166 -2.52 -37.22 -10.46
C SER A 166 -1.90 -36.88 -11.82
N GLY A 167 -2.18 -37.64 -12.87
CA GLY A 167 -1.75 -37.35 -14.24
C GLY A 167 -2.28 -36.02 -14.78
N LEU A 168 -3.42 -35.57 -14.24
CA LEU A 168 -3.99 -34.26 -14.55
C LEU A 168 -3.03 -33.11 -14.23
N LEU A 169 -2.12 -33.28 -13.26
CA LEU A 169 -1.16 -32.25 -12.89
C LEU A 169 -0.18 -31.89 -14.03
N LEU A 170 -0.08 -32.72 -15.08
CA LEU A 170 0.65 -32.38 -16.30
C LEU A 170 0.17 -31.05 -16.92
N MET A 171 -1.08 -30.64 -16.71
CA MET A 171 -1.60 -29.35 -17.18
C MET A 171 -0.92 -28.13 -16.53
N PHE A 172 -0.25 -28.33 -15.39
CA PHE A 172 0.53 -27.29 -14.70
C PHE A 172 2.02 -27.30 -15.11
N VAL A 173 2.44 -28.18 -16.02
CA VAL A 173 3.83 -28.24 -16.51
C VAL A 173 4.02 -27.28 -17.68
N LYS A 174 4.47 -26.06 -17.38
CA LYS A 174 4.66 -24.94 -18.33
C LYS A 174 5.53 -25.26 -19.56
N ALA A 175 6.37 -26.28 -19.50
CA ALA A 175 7.32 -26.62 -20.56
C ALA A 175 6.79 -27.67 -21.57
N TRP A 176 5.72 -28.40 -21.26
CA TRP A 176 5.29 -29.58 -22.03
C TRP A 176 3.94 -29.38 -22.74
N THR A 177 3.10 -28.48 -22.24
CA THR A 177 1.82 -28.15 -22.87
C THR A 177 1.78 -26.66 -23.24
N PRO A 178 1.92 -26.28 -24.52
CA PRO A 178 1.81 -24.88 -24.94
C PRO A 178 0.38 -24.31 -24.81
N THR A 179 -0.61 -25.17 -24.53
CA THR A 179 -2.04 -24.82 -24.59
C THR A 179 -2.61 -24.39 -23.25
N ILE A 180 -2.13 -24.92 -22.12
CA ILE A 180 -2.70 -24.63 -20.79
C ILE A 180 -1.66 -23.90 -19.95
N SER A 181 -1.95 -22.65 -19.57
CA SER A 181 -1.16 -21.89 -18.61
C SER A 181 -1.92 -21.74 -17.28
N TYR A 182 -1.20 -21.57 -16.18
CA TYR A 182 -1.82 -21.31 -14.87
C TYR A 182 -1.24 -20.05 -14.22
N SER A 183 -2.06 -19.41 -13.40
CA SER A 183 -1.67 -18.31 -12.51
C SER A 183 -2.07 -18.67 -11.09
N LEU A 184 -1.08 -18.67 -10.21
CA LEU A 184 -1.24 -18.90 -8.78
C LEU A 184 -0.80 -17.64 -8.04
N ASN A 185 -1.68 -17.07 -7.23
CA ASN A 185 -1.32 -15.95 -6.36
C ASN A 185 -1.85 -16.19 -4.95
N ILE A 186 -0.91 -16.41 -4.02
CA ILE A 186 -1.15 -16.60 -2.59
C ILE A 186 -0.45 -15.51 -1.77
N SER A 187 -0.04 -14.42 -2.41
CA SER A 187 0.77 -13.40 -1.73
C SER A 187 0.00 -12.68 -0.63
N GLY A 188 0.71 -12.28 0.43
CA GLY A 188 0.19 -11.33 1.39
C GLY A 188 0.00 -9.96 0.77
N GLY A 189 -1.05 -9.26 1.20
CA GLY A 189 -1.31 -7.89 0.80
C GLY A 189 -0.23 -6.94 1.30
N GLN A 190 0.10 -5.91 0.51
CA GLN A 190 1.12 -4.95 0.91
C GLN A 190 0.64 -4.06 2.07
N GLY A 191 1.53 -3.73 3.00
CA GLY A 191 1.24 -2.74 4.04
C GLY A 191 1.11 -1.32 3.46
N GLY A 192 0.20 -0.52 4.01
CA GLY A 192 0.01 0.86 3.59
C GLY A 192 1.18 1.77 4.00
N ARG A 193 1.47 2.81 3.22
CA ARG A 193 2.49 3.80 3.58
C ARG A 193 2.00 4.69 4.72
N ALA A 194 2.91 5.14 5.57
CA ALA A 194 2.61 6.18 6.56
C ALA A 194 2.26 7.52 5.88
N GLY A 195 1.36 8.29 6.50
CA GLY A 195 1.17 9.69 6.19
C GLY A 195 2.24 10.58 6.85
N GLN A 196 1.94 11.86 7.01
CA GLN A 196 2.82 12.82 7.67
C GLN A 196 2.01 13.80 8.52
N HIS A 197 2.55 14.26 9.65
CA HIS A 197 1.96 15.40 10.35
C HIS A 197 2.11 16.66 9.51
N GLY A 198 1.15 17.56 9.67
CA GLY A 198 1.20 18.89 9.08
C GLY A 198 2.36 19.72 9.62
N THR A 199 2.50 20.89 9.03
CA THR A 199 3.45 21.93 9.40
C THR A 199 2.76 22.90 10.36
N PRO A 200 3.36 23.23 11.51
CA PRO A 200 2.77 24.19 12.42
C PRO A 200 2.80 25.60 11.83
N GLY A 201 1.76 26.37 12.13
CA GLY A 201 1.66 27.77 11.75
C GLY A 201 2.71 28.61 12.47
N ARG A 202 3.33 29.56 11.76
CA ARG A 202 4.27 30.49 12.40
C ARG A 202 3.50 31.62 13.09
N GLY A 203 3.99 32.04 14.26
CA GLY A 203 3.46 33.22 14.94
C GLY A 203 3.69 34.51 14.15
N GLY A 204 2.74 35.43 14.25
CA GLY A 204 2.77 36.73 13.62
C GLY A 204 3.77 37.68 14.26
N TYR A 205 4.26 38.64 13.50
CA TYR A 205 5.16 39.66 14.03
C TYR A 205 4.44 40.57 15.01
N GLY A 206 5.15 41.07 16.01
CA GLY A 206 4.63 42.15 16.85
C GLY A 206 4.46 43.44 16.05
N GLY A 207 3.45 44.23 16.42
CA GLY A 207 3.19 45.52 15.81
C GLY A 207 4.28 46.53 16.14
N ARG A 208 4.59 47.44 15.22
CA ARG A 208 5.60 48.46 15.44
C ARG A 208 5.14 49.47 16.50
N GLY A 209 6.02 49.91 17.40
CA GLY A 209 5.72 51.02 18.31
C GLY A 209 5.63 52.36 17.58
N GLY A 210 4.88 53.31 18.16
CA GLY A 210 4.77 54.66 17.63
C GLY A 210 6.11 55.40 17.66
N SER A 211 6.35 56.28 16.69
CA SER A 211 7.54 57.12 16.60
C SER A 211 7.51 58.23 17.65
N GLY A 212 8.67 58.71 18.10
CA GLY A 212 8.77 59.87 19.00
C GLY A 212 8.54 61.20 18.28
N TYR A 213 8.31 62.27 19.04
CA TYR A 213 8.03 63.60 18.53
C TYR A 213 8.81 64.67 19.30
N SER A 214 9.51 65.56 18.60
CA SER A 214 10.25 66.68 19.20
C SER A 214 9.82 68.02 18.60
N TRP A 215 9.74 69.06 19.42
CA TRP A 215 9.44 70.42 18.98
C TRP A 215 10.21 71.46 19.80
N THR A 216 10.34 72.67 19.28
CA THR A 216 11.01 73.78 19.94
C THR A 216 10.09 74.98 20.06
N GLU A 217 10.04 75.62 21.22
CA GLU A 217 9.25 76.82 21.47
C GLU A 217 10.19 78.00 21.74
N THR A 218 10.05 79.07 20.96
CA THR A 218 10.85 80.29 21.12
C THR A 218 10.01 81.37 21.76
N HIS A 219 10.41 81.81 22.94
CA HIS A 219 9.78 82.86 23.72
C HIS A 219 10.63 84.12 23.63
N SER A 220 10.01 85.27 23.42
CA SER A 220 10.70 86.56 23.45
C SER A 220 10.33 87.31 24.73
N TYR A 221 11.32 87.89 25.41
CA TYR A 221 11.12 88.72 26.58
C TYR A 221 11.94 90.00 26.47
N THR A 222 11.44 91.10 27.02
CA THR A 222 12.17 92.37 27.02
C THR A 222 13.00 92.48 28.29
N ASP A 223 14.31 92.67 28.14
CA ASP A 223 15.20 92.81 29.28
C ASP A 223 15.08 94.19 29.97
N SER A 224 15.76 94.37 31.10
CA SER A 224 15.73 95.62 31.87
C SER A 224 16.34 96.83 31.14
N ARG A 225 16.91 96.62 29.94
CA ARG A 225 17.49 97.65 29.07
C ARG A 225 16.61 97.93 27.84
N GLY A 226 15.45 97.27 27.72
CA GLY A 226 14.49 97.48 26.63
C GLY A 226 14.77 96.66 25.37
N TYR A 227 15.72 95.71 25.39
CA TYR A 227 16.00 94.85 24.25
C TYR A 227 15.19 93.56 24.30
N THR A 228 14.66 93.14 23.14
CA THR A 228 14.00 91.84 22.99
C THR A 228 15.04 90.73 22.94
N GLN A 229 15.02 89.87 23.94
CA GLN A 229 15.79 88.63 24.01
C GLN A 229 14.91 87.46 23.59
N TYR A 230 15.52 86.40 23.05
CA TYR A 230 14.84 85.16 22.69
C TYR A 230 15.39 84.00 23.51
N THR A 231 14.50 83.17 24.05
CA THR A 231 14.84 81.91 24.69
C THR A 231 14.14 80.79 23.94
N THR A 232 14.90 79.81 23.46
CA THR A 232 14.37 78.61 22.81
C THR A 232 14.44 77.43 23.76
N THR A 233 13.31 76.76 23.98
CA THR A 233 13.23 75.53 24.77
C THR A 233 12.86 74.37 23.85
N SER A 234 13.60 73.26 23.96
CA SER A 234 13.32 72.03 23.21
C SER A 234 12.51 71.07 24.07
N HIS A 235 11.51 70.44 23.45
CA HIS A 235 10.63 69.46 24.05
C HIS A 235 10.67 68.15 23.25
N TYR A 236 10.48 67.04 23.93
CA TYR A 236 10.47 65.71 23.33
C TYR A 236 9.47 64.81 24.05
N ASN A 237 8.62 64.15 23.27
CA ASN A 237 7.76 63.07 23.72
C ASN A 237 8.27 61.75 23.11
N PRO A 238 8.59 60.74 23.95
CA PRO A 238 9.07 59.45 23.47
C PRO A 238 8.03 58.72 22.61
N GLY A 239 8.54 57.89 21.70
CA GLY A 239 7.73 56.90 20.99
C GLY A 239 7.39 55.70 21.87
N GLY A 240 6.69 54.73 21.28
CA GLY A 240 6.41 53.43 21.88
C GLY A 240 7.34 52.32 21.41
N PHE A 241 7.32 51.20 22.12
CA PHE A 241 8.06 49.99 21.78
C PHE A 241 7.28 49.10 20.81
N SER A 242 7.98 48.36 19.95
CA SER A 242 7.34 47.30 19.16
C SER A 242 6.83 46.19 20.08
N GLY A 243 5.66 45.66 19.76
CA GLY A 243 5.09 44.51 20.45
C GLY A 243 5.91 43.23 20.23
N PRO A 244 5.72 42.20 21.05
CA PRO A 244 6.36 40.90 20.85
C PRO A 244 5.69 40.14 19.71
N SER A 245 6.45 39.26 19.04
CA SER A 245 5.89 38.30 18.09
C SER A 245 5.06 37.22 18.80
N GLY A 246 4.12 36.62 18.08
CA GLY A 246 3.44 35.39 18.51
C GLY A 246 4.36 34.19 18.45
N SER A 247 3.99 33.12 19.17
CA SER A 247 4.67 31.83 19.12
C SER A 247 4.27 31.04 17.88
N THR A 248 5.18 30.22 17.37
CA THR A 248 4.86 29.17 16.40
C THR A 248 3.99 28.10 17.07
N GLY A 249 3.03 27.56 16.32
CA GLY A 249 2.23 26.42 16.74
C GLY A 249 3.07 25.16 16.92
N ARG A 250 2.44 24.11 17.41
CA ARG A 250 3.06 22.84 17.77
C ARG A 250 2.88 21.82 16.66
N ARG A 251 3.89 20.98 16.50
CA ARG A 251 3.83 19.80 15.64
C ARG A 251 3.61 18.55 16.49
N PRO A 252 2.70 17.65 16.10
CA PRO A 252 2.62 16.32 16.71
C PRO A 252 3.97 15.59 16.62
N THR A 253 4.33 14.87 17.69
CA THR A 253 5.66 14.23 17.84
C THR A 253 5.64 12.71 17.83
N HIS A 254 4.46 12.09 17.72
CA HIS A 254 4.35 10.64 17.73
C HIS A 254 4.85 10.06 16.40
N PRO A 255 5.66 9.00 16.39
CA PRO A 255 6.16 8.44 15.14
C PRO A 255 5.02 7.83 14.32
N LEU A 256 5.13 7.98 12.99
CA LEU A 256 4.26 7.31 12.03
C LEU A 256 5.01 6.14 11.40
N HIS A 257 4.30 5.04 11.19
CA HIS A 257 4.88 3.80 10.69
C HIS A 257 4.15 3.34 9.43
N ASN A 258 4.89 2.69 8.52
CA ASN A 258 4.28 1.94 7.45
C ASN A 258 3.55 0.72 8.05
N GLY A 259 2.46 0.33 7.42
CA GLY A 259 1.80 -0.93 7.71
C GLY A 259 2.71 -2.10 7.38
N ILE A 260 2.51 -3.19 8.10
CA ILE A 260 3.22 -4.46 7.87
C ILE A 260 2.51 -5.18 6.71
N SER A 261 3.27 -5.68 5.74
CA SER A 261 2.71 -6.54 4.69
C SER A 261 2.20 -7.86 5.29
N GLY A 262 1.14 -8.40 4.71
CA GLY A 262 0.65 -9.72 5.06
C GLY A 262 1.69 -10.80 4.80
N ILE A 263 1.58 -11.90 5.53
CA ILE A 263 2.32 -13.11 5.20
C ILE A 263 1.71 -13.74 3.96
N ASP A 264 2.55 -14.36 3.14
CA ASP A 264 2.08 -15.20 2.04
C ASP A 264 1.33 -16.42 2.60
N GLY A 265 0.38 -16.90 1.82
CA GLY A 265 -0.39 -18.10 2.09
C GLY A 265 0.39 -19.37 1.76
N ASN A 266 -0.34 -20.47 1.53
CA ASN A 266 0.28 -21.74 1.19
C ASN A 266 -0.43 -22.38 -0.01
N PHE A 267 0.34 -23.07 -0.83
CA PHE A 267 -0.16 -23.90 -1.93
C PHE A 267 0.40 -25.31 -1.79
N ARG A 268 -0.49 -26.30 -1.88
CA ARG A 268 -0.14 -27.70 -1.69
C ARG A 268 -1.06 -28.64 -2.46
N PHE A 269 -0.52 -29.83 -2.70
CA PHE A 269 -1.22 -30.97 -3.28
C PHE A 269 -1.40 -32.04 -2.21
N LEU A 270 -2.61 -32.56 -2.08
CA LEU A 270 -2.92 -33.72 -1.24
C LEU A 270 -3.26 -34.89 -2.16
N ILE A 271 -2.38 -35.88 -2.19
CA ILE A 271 -2.54 -37.07 -3.03
C ILE A 271 -3.00 -38.23 -2.16
N GLU A 272 -4.18 -38.76 -2.45
CA GLU A 272 -4.73 -39.97 -1.83
C GLU A 272 -4.27 -41.21 -2.62
N ASP A 273 -3.55 -42.12 -1.97
CA ASP A 273 -3.18 -43.40 -2.58
C ASP A 273 -4.41 -44.31 -2.70
N SER A 274 -4.75 -44.74 -3.92
CA SER A 274 -5.97 -45.51 -4.22
C SER A 274 -6.01 -46.93 -3.62
N VAL A 275 -4.88 -47.43 -3.11
CA VAL A 275 -4.76 -48.77 -2.52
C VAL A 275 -4.82 -48.70 -1.00
N THR A 276 -4.16 -47.72 -0.41
CA THR A 276 -4.00 -47.58 1.05
C THR A 276 -4.90 -46.52 1.68
N ASN A 277 -5.50 -45.63 0.88
CA ASN A 277 -6.23 -44.43 1.29
C ASN A 277 -5.41 -43.47 2.17
N ASN A 278 -4.08 -43.57 2.11
CA ASN A 278 -3.20 -42.63 2.79
C ASN A 278 -3.13 -41.33 1.98
N ILE A 279 -3.24 -40.19 2.67
CA ILE A 279 -3.08 -38.86 2.07
C ILE A 279 -1.64 -38.39 2.33
N THR A 280 -0.94 -38.01 1.26
CA THR A 280 0.41 -37.42 1.35
C THR A 280 0.39 -36.00 0.81
N GLU A 281 0.99 -35.07 1.56
CA GLU A 281 1.13 -33.66 1.18
C GLU A 281 2.40 -33.44 0.36
N TYR A 282 2.29 -32.67 -0.73
CA TYR A 282 3.39 -32.23 -1.56
C TYR A 282 3.28 -30.73 -1.86
N HIS A 283 4.41 -30.05 -1.98
CA HIS A 283 4.48 -28.61 -2.32
C HIS A 283 4.86 -28.35 -3.77
N GLU A 284 5.26 -29.39 -4.50
CA GLU A 284 5.64 -29.33 -5.90
C GLU A 284 5.05 -30.54 -6.64
N ILE A 285 4.76 -30.35 -7.93
CA ILE A 285 4.35 -31.46 -8.81
C ILE A 285 5.58 -32.29 -9.21
N PHE A 286 5.35 -33.42 -9.88
CA PHE A 286 6.45 -34.27 -10.33
C PHE A 286 7.37 -33.60 -11.35
N ASP A 287 8.68 -33.87 -11.28
CA ASP A 287 9.70 -33.39 -12.24
C ASP A 287 10.27 -34.56 -13.03
N ILE A 288 9.60 -34.88 -14.14
CA ILE A 288 9.95 -36.01 -15.02
C ILE A 288 10.93 -35.55 -16.08
N ARG A 289 12.10 -36.20 -16.13
CA ARG A 289 13.15 -35.91 -17.12
C ARG A 289 13.63 -37.17 -17.83
N ILE A 290 13.85 -37.03 -19.13
CA ILE A 290 14.58 -38.03 -19.91
C ILE A 290 16.06 -37.92 -19.51
N HIS A 291 16.58 -38.97 -18.89
CA HIS A 291 17.98 -39.04 -18.48
C HIS A 291 18.86 -39.64 -19.57
N GLN A 292 18.38 -40.71 -20.21
CA GLN A 292 19.13 -41.41 -21.24
C GLN A 292 18.19 -41.99 -22.29
N VAL A 293 18.57 -41.84 -23.55
CA VAL A 293 17.99 -42.57 -24.67
C VAL A 293 19.15 -43.24 -25.42
N ILE A 294 19.15 -44.57 -25.46
CA ILE A 294 20.03 -45.35 -26.31
C ILE A 294 19.18 -45.87 -27.46
N ILE A 295 19.55 -45.46 -28.68
CA ILE A 295 18.91 -45.91 -29.91
C ILE A 295 19.94 -46.59 -30.80
N HIS A 296 19.50 -47.58 -31.57
CA HIS A 296 20.30 -48.15 -32.64
C HIS A 296 19.47 -48.31 -33.91
N SER A 297 20.17 -48.24 -35.05
CA SER A 297 19.65 -48.68 -36.34
C SER A 297 20.09 -50.11 -36.59
N ILE A 298 19.21 -50.92 -37.18
CA ILE A 298 19.53 -52.28 -37.61
C ILE A 298 20.71 -52.28 -38.61
N THR A 299 20.83 -51.24 -39.43
CA THR A 299 21.89 -51.10 -40.44
C THR A 299 23.12 -50.35 -39.94
N GLY A 300 23.09 -49.83 -38.69
CA GLY A 300 24.13 -48.96 -38.14
C GLY A 300 24.15 -47.54 -38.72
N VAL A 301 23.26 -47.23 -39.67
CA VAL A 301 23.08 -45.90 -40.27
C VAL A 301 21.61 -45.50 -40.16
N PHE A 302 21.34 -44.23 -39.85
CA PHE A 302 19.99 -43.68 -39.83
C PHE A 302 19.60 -43.22 -41.23
N GLU A 303 18.80 -44.03 -41.93
CA GLU A 303 18.27 -43.74 -43.26
C GLU A 303 16.80 -43.30 -43.18
N PRO A 304 16.30 -42.51 -44.15
CA PRO A 304 14.86 -42.28 -44.31
C PRO A 304 14.12 -43.62 -44.37
N GLU A 305 13.00 -43.72 -43.65
CA GLU A 305 12.17 -44.94 -43.54
C GLU A 305 12.81 -46.13 -42.77
N ALA A 306 14.01 -45.96 -42.22
CA ALA A 306 14.62 -47.00 -41.38
C ALA A 306 13.88 -47.14 -40.04
N GLN A 307 13.65 -48.39 -39.63
CA GLN A 307 13.14 -48.68 -38.29
C GLN A 307 14.24 -48.40 -37.25
N ILE A 308 13.95 -47.51 -36.31
CA ILE A 308 14.83 -47.19 -35.18
C ILE A 308 14.36 -47.99 -33.98
N HIS A 309 15.30 -48.68 -33.33
CA HIS A 309 15.04 -49.37 -32.06
C HIS A 309 15.56 -48.52 -30.91
N ILE A 310 14.74 -48.41 -29.86
CA ILE A 310 15.13 -47.80 -28.59
C ILE A 310 15.53 -48.93 -27.65
N ASP A 311 16.82 -49.07 -27.37
CA ASP A 311 17.34 -50.09 -26.46
C ASP A 311 17.07 -49.75 -25.01
N THR A 312 17.20 -48.47 -24.68
CA THR A 312 17.09 -48.00 -23.30
C THR A 312 16.51 -46.61 -23.31
N LEU A 313 15.41 -46.46 -22.60
CA LEU A 313 14.84 -45.17 -22.23
C LEU A 313 14.84 -45.09 -20.71
N THR A 314 15.69 -44.25 -20.15
CA THR A 314 15.75 -43.98 -18.71
C THR A 314 15.07 -42.67 -18.42
N ILE A 315 14.02 -42.74 -17.61
CA ILE A 315 13.25 -41.59 -17.13
C ILE A 315 13.51 -41.48 -15.63
N LEU A 316 13.78 -40.26 -15.17
CA LEU A 316 13.94 -39.95 -13.75
C LEU A 316 12.82 -39.02 -13.32
N ASN A 317 12.34 -39.24 -12.10
CA ASN A 317 11.54 -38.27 -11.39
C ASN A 317 12.41 -37.63 -10.30
N LEU A 318 12.62 -36.32 -10.38
CA LEU A 318 13.51 -35.58 -9.48
C LEU A 318 12.78 -34.93 -8.30
N SER A 319 11.45 -35.01 -8.26
CA SER A 319 10.63 -34.48 -7.15
C SER A 319 10.34 -35.54 -6.09
N GLU A 320 9.81 -35.09 -4.95
CA GLU A 320 9.24 -35.98 -3.93
C GLU A 320 7.90 -36.60 -4.33
N MET A 321 7.10 -35.89 -5.13
CA MET A 321 5.81 -36.41 -5.63
C MET A 321 6.05 -37.61 -6.54
N PRO A 322 5.36 -38.76 -6.35
CA PRO A 322 5.51 -39.92 -7.21
C PRO A 322 5.03 -39.62 -8.64
N THR A 323 5.56 -40.37 -9.61
CA THR A 323 5.06 -40.29 -10.99
C THR A 323 3.61 -40.74 -11.05
N PRO A 324 2.76 -40.10 -11.88
CA PRO A 324 1.38 -40.54 -12.07
C PRO A 324 1.31 -42.02 -12.47
N ARG A 325 0.25 -42.70 -12.03
CA ARG A 325 -0.01 -44.11 -12.41
C ARG A 325 -0.56 -44.25 -13.84
N LEU A 326 -0.74 -43.14 -14.55
CA LEU A 326 -1.21 -43.09 -15.93
C LEU A 326 -0.11 -43.49 -16.93
N VAL A 327 -0.52 -44.04 -18.07
CA VAL A 327 0.41 -44.37 -19.16
C VAL A 327 0.90 -43.07 -19.82
N LEU A 328 2.18 -42.74 -19.62
CA LEU A 328 2.83 -41.64 -20.32
C LEU A 328 3.20 -42.09 -21.74
N THR A 329 2.73 -41.36 -22.75
CA THR A 329 3.09 -41.60 -24.15
C THR A 329 4.20 -40.64 -24.57
N LEU A 330 5.33 -41.17 -24.99
CA LEU A 330 6.44 -40.38 -25.54
C LEU A 330 6.26 -40.23 -27.05
N LEU A 331 6.04 -39.00 -27.52
CA LEU A 331 6.07 -38.69 -28.95
C LEU A 331 7.49 -38.29 -29.38
N ILE A 332 8.06 -39.05 -30.30
CA ILE A 332 9.34 -38.70 -30.94
C ILE A 332 9.01 -38.06 -32.28
N GLN A 333 9.27 -36.75 -32.41
CA GLN A 333 9.17 -36.03 -33.68
C GLN A 333 10.54 -36.00 -34.35
N THR A 334 10.60 -36.51 -35.57
CA THR A 334 11.77 -36.48 -36.47
C THR A 334 11.73 -35.27 -37.38
#